data_AF-A0AB35NEI0-F1
#
_entry.id   AF-A0AB35NEI0-F1
#
_cell.length_a   1.000
_cell.length_b   1.000
_cell.length_c   1.000
_cell.angle_alpha   90.00
_cell.angle_beta   90.00
_cell.angle_gamma   90.00
#
_symmetry.space_group_name_H-M   'P 1'
#
loop_
_entity.id
_entity.type
_entity.pdbx_description
1 polymer ?
#
loop_
_entity_poly.entity_id
_entity_poly.type
_entity_poly.pdbx_seq_one_letter_code
_entity_poly.pdbx_strand_id
1 'polypeptide(L)'
;MNYFRLFDLPETFELDLTELGSRYLSLQKRFHPDNFAAASERDRLMSVQQTANINDAYHSLKQPLLRAEHMLALRGLKISNEQRSFTDPLFLMQQMELREQLAELQDEADPEAALFAIEQQIQQQRKQLLKALSEALVEQSAEQDQLAAELVRKLKFFYKLQQELELIEQQLQD
;
A
#
# COMPACT_ATOMS: atom_id res chain seq x y z
N MET A 1 -10.80 0.42 -14.30
CA MET A 1 -9.76 0.57 -15.34
C MET A 1 -8.55 -0.23 -14.91
N ASN A 2 -7.80 -0.85 -15.82
CA ASN A 2 -6.58 -1.56 -15.46
C ASN A 2 -5.37 -0.60 -15.50
N TYR A 3 -4.84 -0.25 -14.33
CA TYR A 3 -3.71 0.68 -14.20
C TYR A 3 -2.41 0.16 -14.80
N PHE A 4 -2.15 -1.15 -14.80
CA PHE A 4 -0.95 -1.71 -15.44
C PHE A 4 -0.96 -1.44 -16.94
N ARG A 5 -2.13 -1.64 -17.59
CA ARG A 5 -2.31 -1.35 -19.01
C ARG A 5 -2.20 0.14 -19.33
N LEU A 6 -2.53 1.03 -18.39
CA LEU A 6 -2.35 2.48 -18.58
C LEU A 6 -0.88 2.84 -18.76
N PHE A 7 0.02 2.19 -18.01
CA PHE A 7 1.47 2.43 -18.06
C PHE A 7 2.21 1.49 -19.01
N ASP A 8 1.51 0.59 -19.70
CA ASP A 8 2.10 -0.44 -20.55
C ASP A 8 3.06 -1.36 -19.76
N LEU A 9 2.63 -1.77 -18.56
CA LEU A 9 3.38 -2.61 -17.63
C LEU A 9 2.71 -3.99 -17.47
N PRO A 10 3.49 -5.04 -17.16
CA PRO A 10 2.92 -6.34 -16.83
C PRO A 10 2.07 -6.29 -15.56
N GLU A 11 1.02 -7.11 -15.50
CA GLU A 11 0.08 -7.21 -14.38
C GLU A 11 0.67 -8.06 -13.23
N THR A 12 1.84 -7.66 -12.71
CA THR A 12 2.58 -8.38 -11.66
C THR A 12 2.67 -7.59 -10.37
N PHE A 13 2.74 -8.31 -9.24
CA PHE A 13 2.96 -7.69 -7.94
C PHE A 13 4.39 -7.17 -7.82
N GLU A 14 5.39 -7.94 -8.25
CA GLU A 14 6.76 -7.46 -8.41
C GLU A 14 6.82 -6.54 -9.63
N LEU A 15 6.92 -5.23 -9.37
CA LEU A 15 6.87 -4.18 -10.38
C LEU A 15 8.15 -3.35 -10.33
N ASP A 16 8.75 -3.08 -11.49
CA ASP A 16 9.86 -2.14 -11.60
C ASP A 16 9.35 -0.71 -11.37
N LEU A 17 9.69 -0.15 -10.22
CA LEU A 17 9.32 1.22 -9.85
C LEU A 17 10.05 2.29 -10.67
N THR A 18 11.22 1.98 -11.21
CA THR A 18 11.98 2.87 -12.09
C THR A 18 11.26 2.97 -13.43
N GLU A 19 10.86 1.84 -13.99
CA GLU A 19 10.06 1.82 -15.22
C GLU A 19 8.72 2.52 -15.01
N LEU A 20 8.00 2.21 -13.93
CA LEU A 20 6.75 2.90 -13.58
C LEU A 20 6.92 4.42 -13.52
N GLY A 21 7.99 4.90 -12.88
CA GLY A 21 8.31 6.33 -12.82
C GLY A 21 8.56 6.95 -14.19
N SER A 22 9.30 6.27 -15.06
CA SER A 22 9.56 6.72 -16.44
C SER A 22 8.29 6.81 -17.28
N ARG A 23 7.44 5.78 -17.21
CA ARG A 23 6.14 5.73 -17.91
C ARG A 23 5.20 6.82 -17.40
N TYR A 24 5.16 7.03 -16.08
CA TYR A 24 4.40 8.10 -15.44
C TYR A 24 4.80 9.48 -15.96
N LEU A 25 6.09 9.82 -15.93
CA LEU A 25 6.57 11.13 -16.41
C LEU A 25 6.26 11.35 -17.90
N SER A 26 6.35 10.28 -18.70
CA SER A 26 6.04 10.34 -20.14
C SER A 26 4.55 10.62 -20.39
N LEU A 27 3.65 9.95 -19.66
CA LEU A 27 2.21 10.19 -19.75
C LEU A 27 1.82 11.56 -19.18
N GLN A 28 2.40 11.96 -18.05
CA GLN A 28 2.15 13.26 -17.43
C GLN A 28 2.51 14.40 -18.40
N LYS A 29 3.69 14.33 -19.04
CA LYS A 29 4.10 15.31 -20.07
C LYS A 29 3.16 15.34 -21.27
N ARG A 30 2.65 14.19 -21.72
CA ARG A 30 1.74 14.10 -22.87
C ARG A 30 0.36 14.69 -22.58
N PHE A 31 -0.18 14.40 -21.41
CA PHE A 31 -1.56 14.75 -21.03
C PHE A 31 -1.66 15.98 -20.14
N HIS A 32 -0.55 16.68 -19.87
CA HIS A 32 -0.51 17.86 -19.01
C HIS A 32 -1.54 18.91 -19.46
N PRO A 33 -2.33 19.48 -18.53
CA PRO A 33 -3.35 20.48 -18.85
C PRO A 33 -2.83 21.68 -19.66
N ASP A 34 -1.59 22.09 -19.41
CA ASP A 34 -0.94 23.20 -20.12
C ASP A 34 -0.85 22.97 -21.64
N ASN A 35 -0.69 21.72 -22.07
CA ASN A 35 -0.65 21.39 -23.51
C ASN A 35 -2.01 21.63 -24.19
N PHE A 36 -3.09 21.70 -23.41
CA PHE A 36 -4.46 21.88 -23.88
C PHE A 36 -5.02 23.26 -23.52
N ALA A 37 -4.18 24.18 -23.00
CA ALA A 37 -4.61 25.52 -22.60
C ALA A 37 -5.20 26.36 -23.73
N ALA A 38 -4.89 26.05 -24.99
CA ALA A 38 -5.49 26.67 -26.18
C ALA A 38 -6.60 25.82 -26.84
N ALA A 39 -6.85 24.61 -26.32
CA ALA A 39 -7.87 23.70 -26.86
C ALA A 39 -9.29 24.09 -26.42
N SER A 40 -10.28 23.35 -26.93
CA SER A 40 -11.68 23.52 -26.54
C SER A 40 -11.88 23.22 -25.05
N GLU A 41 -12.93 23.77 -24.45
CA GLU A 41 -13.27 23.51 -23.04
C GLU A 41 -13.43 22.01 -22.75
N ARG A 42 -14.08 21.28 -23.67
CA ARG A 42 -14.21 19.83 -23.61
C ARG A 42 -12.85 19.14 -23.56
N ASP A 43 -11.90 19.54 -24.41
CA ASP A 43 -10.58 18.90 -24.47
C ASP A 43 -9.74 19.22 -23.21
N ARG A 44 -9.89 20.42 -22.65
CA ARG A 44 -9.28 20.79 -21.36
C ARG A 44 -9.80 19.92 -20.22
N LEU A 45 -11.12 19.77 -20.12
CA LEU A 45 -11.74 18.91 -19.09
C LEU A 45 -11.29 17.45 -19.23
N MET A 46 -11.22 16.93 -20.46
CA MET A 46 -10.71 15.59 -20.73
C MET A 46 -9.24 15.43 -20.32
N SER A 47 -8.39 16.43 -20.56
CA SER A 47 -6.98 16.42 -20.13
C SER A 47 -6.82 16.43 -18.61
N VAL A 48 -7.63 17.21 -17.90
CA VAL A 48 -7.64 17.24 -16.43
C VAL A 48 -8.05 15.88 -15.87
N GLN A 49 -9.14 15.28 -16.36
CA GLN A 49 -9.58 13.96 -15.93
C GLN A 49 -8.54 12.89 -16.21
N GLN A 50 -7.88 12.95 -17.37
CA GLN A 50 -6.85 12.00 -17.74
C GLN A 50 -5.62 12.11 -16.85
N THR A 51 -5.22 13.33 -16.49
CA THR A 51 -4.09 13.57 -15.58
C THR A 51 -4.40 13.06 -14.17
N ALA A 52 -5.62 13.30 -13.66
CA ALA A 52 -6.07 12.73 -12.39
C ALA A 52 -6.00 11.19 -12.40
N ASN A 53 -6.52 10.56 -13.47
CA ASN A 53 -6.45 9.12 -13.64
C ASN A 53 -5.01 8.57 -13.67
N ILE A 54 -4.07 9.28 -14.30
CA ILE A 54 -2.65 8.92 -14.35
C ILE A 54 -2.03 9.00 -12.95
N ASN A 55 -2.34 10.05 -12.20
CA ASN A 55 -1.83 10.22 -10.83
C ASN A 55 -2.36 9.11 -9.92
N ASP A 56 -3.66 8.83 -9.94
CA ASP A 56 -4.28 7.79 -9.13
C ASP A 56 -3.70 6.41 -9.44
N ALA A 57 -3.53 6.12 -10.74
CA ALA A 57 -2.91 4.88 -11.19
C ALA A 57 -1.46 4.76 -10.72
N TYR A 58 -0.66 5.84 -10.82
CA TYR A 58 0.72 5.85 -10.37
C TYR A 58 0.81 5.65 -8.85
N HIS A 59 0.02 6.36 -8.06
CA HIS A 59 -0.04 6.20 -6.61
C HIS A 59 -0.43 4.79 -6.21
N SER A 60 -1.46 4.23 -6.87
CA SER A 60 -1.94 2.88 -6.61
C SER A 60 -0.88 1.82 -6.95
N LEU A 61 -0.21 1.94 -8.10
CA LEU A 61 0.81 0.97 -8.48
C LEU A 61 2.13 1.17 -7.72
N LYS A 62 2.45 2.36 -7.23
CA LYS A 62 3.71 2.60 -6.49
C LYS A 62 3.70 1.94 -5.11
N GLN A 63 2.56 1.96 -4.41
CA GLN A 63 2.44 1.40 -3.07
C GLN A 63 2.09 -0.08 -3.12
N PRO A 64 2.87 -1.00 -2.51
CA PRO A 64 2.59 -2.44 -2.58
C PRO A 64 1.18 -2.82 -2.12
N LEU A 65 0.70 -2.21 -1.03
CA LEU A 65 -0.64 -2.48 -0.50
C LEU A 65 -1.73 -2.13 -1.52
N LEU A 66 -1.71 -0.91 -2.07
CA LEU A 66 -2.69 -0.46 -3.07
C LEU A 66 -2.56 -1.25 -4.38
N ARG A 67 -1.34 -1.64 -4.76
CA ARG A 67 -1.08 -2.49 -5.92
C ARG A 67 -1.76 -3.84 -5.77
N ALA A 68 -1.62 -4.49 -4.61
CA ALA A 68 -2.28 -5.76 -4.33
C ALA A 68 -3.81 -5.62 -4.32
N GLU A 69 -4.35 -4.57 -3.69
CA GLU A 69 -5.80 -4.30 -3.72
C GLU A 69 -6.32 -4.12 -5.13
N HIS A 70 -5.59 -3.38 -5.96
CA HIS A 70 -5.94 -3.18 -7.37
C HIS A 70 -5.90 -4.50 -8.16
N MET A 71 -4.86 -5.32 -7.96
CA MET A 71 -4.78 -6.65 -8.59
C MET A 71 -5.96 -7.55 -8.20
N LEU A 72 -6.33 -7.59 -6.92
CA LEU A 72 -7.48 -8.37 -6.46
C LEU A 72 -8.81 -7.80 -6.99
N ALA A 73 -8.93 -6.48 -7.08
CA ALA A 73 -10.10 -5.83 -7.67
C ALA A 73 -10.26 -6.18 -9.15
N LEU A 74 -9.16 -6.32 -9.90
CA LEU A 74 -9.18 -6.79 -11.30
C LEU A 74 -9.66 -8.24 -11.42
N ARG A 75 -9.44 -9.06 -10.38
CA ARG A 75 -9.96 -10.44 -10.26
C ARG A 75 -11.39 -10.50 -9.70
N GLY A 76 -12.01 -9.35 -9.44
CA GLY A 76 -13.38 -9.26 -8.91
C GLY A 76 -13.49 -9.31 -7.39
N LEU A 77 -12.36 -9.42 -6.67
CA LEU A 77 -12.33 -9.42 -5.21
C LEU A 77 -12.02 -8.01 -4.69
N LYS A 78 -13.06 -7.32 -4.19
CA LYS A 78 -12.89 -6.05 -3.50
C LYS A 78 -12.69 -6.27 -2.01
N ILE A 79 -11.59 -5.76 -1.49
CA ILE A 79 -11.31 -5.77 -0.07
C ILE A 79 -12.08 -4.59 0.55
N SER A 80 -13.24 -4.87 1.13
CA SER A 80 -13.98 -3.87 1.91
C SER A 80 -13.13 -3.37 3.07
N ASN A 81 -13.20 -2.06 3.34
CA ASN A 81 -12.65 -1.46 4.56
C ASN A 81 -13.46 -1.83 5.80
N GLU A 82 -14.68 -2.37 5.63
CA GLU A 82 -15.50 -2.81 6.74
C GLU A 82 -14.94 -4.07 7.38
N GLN A 83 -15.08 -4.06 8.70
CA GLN A 83 -14.75 -5.07 9.68
C GLN A 83 -15.44 -6.41 9.38
N ARG A 84 -15.12 -7.08 8.27
CA ARG A 84 -15.19 -8.54 8.29
C ARG A 84 -14.39 -8.93 9.51
N SER A 85 -15.09 -9.50 10.50
CA SER A 85 -14.52 -9.92 11.78
C SER A 85 -13.17 -10.54 11.47
N PHE A 86 -12.09 -9.83 11.82
CA PHE A 86 -10.78 -10.31 11.48
C PHE A 86 -10.57 -11.54 12.37
N THR A 87 -10.64 -12.73 11.78
CA THR A 87 -10.82 -14.00 12.49
C THR A 87 -9.52 -14.73 12.78
N ASP A 88 -8.40 -14.03 12.87
CA ASP A 88 -7.11 -14.61 13.23
C ASP A 88 -6.70 -14.16 14.65
N PRO A 89 -7.04 -14.95 15.70
CA PRO A 89 -6.77 -14.58 17.08
C PRO A 89 -5.29 -14.47 17.40
N LEU A 90 -4.45 -15.30 16.76
CA LEU A 90 -3.00 -15.27 16.98
C LEU A 90 -2.40 -13.96 16.49
N PHE A 91 -2.84 -13.51 15.30
CA PHE A 91 -2.43 -12.21 14.79
C PHE A 91 -2.93 -11.05 15.66
N LEU A 92 -4.18 -11.11 16.13
CA LEU A 92 -4.73 -10.07 17.00
C LEU A 92 -3.97 -9.97 18.33
N MET A 93 -3.63 -11.12 18.93
CA MET A 93 -2.82 -11.18 20.14
C MET A 93 -1.44 -10.54 19.90
N GLN A 94 -0.77 -10.88 18.79
CA GLN A 94 0.50 -10.26 18.41
C GLN A 94 0.38 -8.74 18.21
N GLN A 95 -0.72 -8.26 17.63
CA GLN A 95 -1.00 -6.82 17.49
C GLN A 95 -1.27 -6.12 18.82
N MET A 96 -1.80 -6.83 19.81
CA MET A 96 -2.01 -6.31 21.17
C MET A 96 -0.68 -6.25 21.92
N GLU A 97 0.12 -7.32 21.89
CA GLU A 97 1.46 -7.38 22.49
C GLU A 97 2.36 -6.24 21.98
N LEU A 98 2.35 -5.98 20.67
CA LEU A 98 3.10 -4.86 20.09
C LEU A 98 2.64 -3.50 20.62
N ARG A 99 1.33 -3.31 20.84
CA ARG A 99 0.79 -2.05 21.38
C ARG A 99 1.08 -1.90 22.86
N GLU A 100 1.09 -3.00 23.61
CA GLU A 100 1.50 -3.01 25.02
C GLU A 100 2.96 -2.59 25.14
N GLN A 101 3.86 -3.17 24.34
CA GLN A 101 5.27 -2.75 24.28
C GLN A 101 5.44 -1.26 23.94
N LEU A 102 4.62 -0.73 23.03
CA LEU A 102 4.64 0.70 22.71
C LEU A 102 4.12 1.58 23.85
N ALA A 103 3.14 1.11 24.62
CA ALA A 103 2.59 1.86 25.75
C ALA A 103 3.55 1.92 26.94
N GLU A 104 4.32 0.85 27.16
CA GLU A 104 5.32 0.72 28.24
C GLU A 104 6.65 1.40 27.89
N LEU A 105 6.79 1.92 26.68
CA LEU A 105 8.05 2.44 26.12
C LEU A 105 8.64 3.61 26.93
N GLN A 106 7.79 4.42 27.59
CA GLN A 106 8.25 5.52 28.45
C GLN A 106 8.80 5.06 29.80
N ASP A 107 8.42 3.85 30.25
CA ASP A 107 8.87 3.26 31.51
C ASP A 107 10.16 2.44 31.33
N GLU A 108 10.61 2.25 30.08
CA GLU A 108 11.85 1.56 29.74
C GLU A 108 13.10 2.37 30.13
N ALA A 109 14.17 1.65 30.49
CA ALA A 109 15.43 2.28 30.85
C ALA A 109 16.12 2.99 29.67
N ASP A 110 15.86 2.51 28.46
CA ASP A 110 16.33 3.09 27.19
C ASP A 110 15.19 3.07 26.15
N PRO A 111 14.30 4.09 26.18
CA PRO A 111 13.13 4.17 25.29
C PRO A 111 13.50 4.17 23.80
N GLU A 112 14.61 4.81 23.42
CA GLU A 112 15.07 4.86 22.03
C GLU A 112 15.49 3.48 21.52
N ALA A 113 16.26 2.72 22.32
CA ALA A 113 16.64 1.36 21.97
C ALA A 113 15.43 0.42 21.90
N ALA A 114 14.47 0.55 22.83
CA ALA A 114 13.23 -0.22 22.82
C ALA A 114 12.38 0.09 21.57
N LEU A 115 12.22 1.37 21.23
CA LEU A 115 11.53 1.81 20.01
C LEU A 115 12.16 1.21 18.75
N PHE A 116 13.49 1.30 18.63
CA PHE A 116 14.21 0.71 17.50
C PHE A 116 13.98 -0.80 17.38
N ALA A 117 13.98 -1.53 18.50
CA ALA A 117 13.72 -2.97 18.51
C ALA A 117 12.29 -3.30 18.02
N ILE A 118 11.28 -2.55 18.48
CA ILE A 118 9.89 -2.71 18.05
C ILE A 118 9.75 -2.39 16.54
N GLU A 119 10.42 -1.34 16.06
CA GLU A 119 10.43 -1.00 14.64
C GLU A 119 11.02 -2.16 13.81
N GLN A 120 12.17 -2.71 14.22
CA GLN A 120 12.77 -3.87 13.54
C GLN A 120 11.84 -5.08 13.51
N GLN A 121 11.16 -5.37 14.62
CA GLN A 121 10.17 -6.46 14.70
C GLN A 121 9.02 -6.25 13.71
N ILE A 122 8.48 -5.02 13.63
CA ILE A 122 7.39 -4.68 12.70
C ILE A 122 7.86 -4.77 11.25
N GLN A 123 9.05 -4.24 10.93
CA GLN A 123 9.60 -4.32 9.57
C GLN A 123 9.82 -5.77 9.12
N GLN A 124 10.32 -6.63 10.01
CA GLN A 124 10.51 -8.04 9.72
C GLN A 124 9.18 -8.75 9.41
N GLN A 125 8.14 -8.53 10.23
CA GLN A 125 6.83 -9.14 10.01
C GLN A 125 6.16 -8.63 8.73
N ARG A 126 6.26 -7.33 8.45
CA ARG A 126 5.77 -6.75 7.18
C ARG A 126 6.47 -7.38 5.98
N LYS A 127 7.79 -7.55 6.03
CA LYS A 127 8.56 -8.19 4.95
C LYS A 127 8.09 -9.63 4.70
N GLN A 128 7.83 -10.38 5.76
CA GLN A 128 7.30 -11.75 5.65
C GLN A 128 5.91 -11.76 4.99
N LEU A 129 5.00 -10.88 5.43
CA LEU A 129 3.67 -10.77 4.86
C LEU A 129 3.70 -10.30 3.39
N LEU A 130 4.56 -9.35 3.03
CA LEU A 130 4.73 -8.91 1.65
C LEU A 130 5.24 -10.02 0.75
N LYS A 131 6.17 -10.85 1.25
CA LYS A 131 6.66 -12.02 0.52
C LYS A 131 5.53 -13.04 0.29
N ALA A 132 4.81 -13.41 1.34
CA ALA A 132 3.67 -14.32 1.24
C ALA A 132 2.58 -13.77 0.30
N LEU A 133 2.35 -12.46 0.32
CA LEU A 133 1.39 -11.79 -0.55
C LEU A 133 1.84 -11.86 -2.01
N SER A 134 3.12 -11.62 -2.28
CA SER A 134 3.70 -11.76 -3.62
C SER A 134 3.49 -13.18 -4.14
N GLU A 135 3.80 -14.19 -3.34
CA GLU A 135 3.60 -15.61 -3.68
C GLU A 135 2.12 -15.95 -3.95
N ALA A 136 1.21 -15.53 -3.08
CA ALA A 136 -0.24 -15.76 -3.26
C ALA A 136 -0.79 -15.07 -4.52
N LEU A 137 -0.26 -13.92 -4.91
CA LEU A 137 -0.72 -13.20 -6.09
C LEU A 137 -0.19 -13.78 -7.41
N VAL A 138 0.81 -14.68 -7.40
CA VAL A 138 1.31 -15.34 -8.62
C VAL A 138 0.25 -16.25 -9.22
N GLU A 139 -0.42 -17.04 -8.39
CA GLU A 139 -1.47 -17.95 -8.83
C GLU A 139 -2.82 -17.23 -8.91
N GLN A 140 -3.59 -17.48 -9.97
CA GLN A 140 -4.92 -16.92 -10.17
C GLN A 140 -5.98 -17.97 -9.83
N SER A 141 -6.13 -18.26 -8.54
CA SER A 141 -7.17 -19.15 -8.02
C SER A 141 -7.96 -18.47 -6.90
N ALA A 142 -9.22 -18.87 -6.74
CA ALA A 142 -10.10 -18.26 -5.75
C ALA A 142 -9.58 -18.43 -4.32
N GLU A 143 -8.91 -19.54 -4.03
CA GLU A 143 -8.27 -19.80 -2.73
C GLU A 143 -7.11 -18.83 -2.47
N GLN A 144 -6.21 -18.68 -3.44
CA GLN A 144 -5.06 -17.79 -3.35
C GLN A 144 -5.48 -16.31 -3.30
N ASP A 145 -6.55 -15.93 -4.03
CA ASP A 145 -7.12 -14.59 -3.96
C ASP A 145 -7.70 -14.27 -2.56
N GLN A 146 -8.34 -15.23 -1.89
CA GLN A 146 -8.79 -15.05 -0.51
C GLN A 146 -7.60 -14.94 0.45
N LEU A 147 -6.58 -15.78 0.30
CA LEU A 147 -5.35 -15.70 1.10
C LEU A 147 -4.67 -14.33 0.93
N ALA A 148 -4.48 -13.87 -0.31
CA ALA A 148 -3.94 -12.55 -0.61
C ALA A 148 -4.79 -11.43 0.03
N ALA A 149 -6.12 -11.55 0.01
CA ALA A 149 -7.00 -10.59 0.66
C ALA A 149 -6.82 -10.57 2.19
N GLU A 150 -6.61 -11.71 2.84
CA GLU A 150 -6.27 -11.78 4.27
C GLU A 150 -4.91 -11.16 4.58
N LEU A 151 -3.90 -11.44 3.76
CA LEU A 151 -2.56 -10.86 3.90
C LEU A 151 -2.58 -9.32 3.74
N VAL A 152 -3.35 -8.80 2.78
CA VAL A 152 -3.58 -7.35 2.65
C VAL A 152 -4.23 -6.76 3.91
N ARG A 153 -5.22 -7.45 4.50
CA ARG A 153 -5.83 -7.00 5.77
C ARG A 153 -4.81 -6.96 6.90
N LYS A 154 -3.96 -8.00 7.04
CA LYS A 154 -2.88 -8.02 8.04
C LYS A 154 -1.90 -6.87 7.84
N LEU A 155 -1.49 -6.61 6.60
CA LEU A 155 -0.62 -5.48 6.27
C LEU A 155 -1.25 -4.14 6.65
N LYS A 156 -2.56 -3.94 6.46
CA LYS A 156 -3.25 -2.71 6.90
C LYS A 156 -3.09 -2.43 8.40
N PHE A 157 -3.09 -3.46 9.25
CA PHE A 157 -2.85 -3.29 10.69
C PHE A 157 -1.42 -2.79 10.96
N PHE A 158 -0.42 -3.34 10.28
CA PHE A 158 0.96 -2.87 10.41
C PHE A 158 1.18 -1.45 9.87
N TYR A 159 0.48 -1.05 8.81
CA TYR A 159 0.55 0.34 8.34
C TYR A 159 0.00 1.32 9.37
N LYS A 160 -1.08 0.97 10.07
CA LYS A 160 -1.60 1.78 11.18
C LYS A 160 -0.63 1.82 12.36
N LEU A 161 -0.07 0.66 12.72
CA LEU A 161 0.91 0.57 13.80
C LEU A 161 2.19 1.37 13.50
N GLN A 162 2.61 1.42 12.24
CA GLN A 162 3.74 2.27 11.82
C GLN A 162 3.42 3.77 11.98
N GLN A 163 2.19 4.19 11.68
CA GLN A 163 1.76 5.58 11.93
C GLN A 163 1.73 5.91 13.43
N GLU A 164 1.28 4.96 14.26
CA GLU A 164 1.33 5.09 15.73
C GLU A 164 2.78 5.25 16.22
N LEU A 165 3.71 4.42 15.70
CA LEU A 165 5.15 4.51 15.97
C LEU A 165 5.76 5.87 15.61
N GLU A 166 5.50 6.38 14.40
CA GLU A 166 6.05 7.65 13.92
C GLU A 166 5.61 8.83 14.81
N LEU A 167 4.40 8.76 15.39
CA LEU A 167 3.91 9.77 16.35
C LEU A 167 4.61 9.65 17.71
N ILE A 168 4.85 8.43 18.19
CA ILE A 168 5.57 8.20 19.45
C ILE A 168 7.03 8.65 19.32
N GLU A 169 7.68 8.34 18.21
CA GLU A 169 9.06 8.78 17.93
C GLU A 169 9.18 10.31 18.00
N GLN A 170 8.24 11.04 17.39
CA GLN A 170 8.20 12.49 17.47
C GLN A 170 8.06 12.98 18.93
N GLN A 171 7.22 12.33 19.73
CA GLN A 171 7.03 12.69 21.14
C GLN A 171 8.25 12.45 22.03
N LEU A 172 9.12 11.49 21.69
CA LEU A 172 10.36 11.25 22.43
C LEU A 172 11.48 12.24 22.08
N GLN A 173 11.40 12.84 20.89
CA GLN A 173 12.39 13.82 20.41
C GLN A 173 12.10 15.26 20.89
N ASP A 174 10.88 15.51 21.39
CA ASP A 174 10.40 16.80 21.93
C ASP A 174 10.62 16.92 23.45
#